data_AF-A0A851ZRT6-F1
#
_entry.id   AF-A0A851ZRT6-F1
#
_cell.length_a   1.000
_cell.length_b   1.000
_cell.length_c   1.000
_cell.angle_alpha   90.00
_cell.angle_beta   90.00
_cell.angle_gamma   90.00
#
_symmetry.space_group_name_H-M   'P 1'
#
loop_
_entity.id
_entity.type
_entity.pdbx_description
1 polymer ?
#
loop_
_entity_poly.entity_id
_entity_poly.type
_entity_poly.pdbx_seq_one_letter_code
_entity_poly.pdbx_strand_id
1 'polypeptide(L)'
;QVLELLECIPPLLLLLLACGLDHTLFSMLSIIQQHSFVQYSFRSSHHLAVNVTGTSLMAQLLRSTIGTLNTSSDTQLETSNLACLPQPRGMTRQQYVETCLPLAVLVLLCLLQVYTYRLRRVIAAFYFPKREKSRVLYFYNKLLRQRHNFVRRQQKRIARQARQQPGMRTLLLRWCCPRWLRQSCTVCDAPET
;
A
#
# COMPACT_ATOMS: atom_id res chain seq x y z
N GLN A 1 -17.53 -15.34 7.82
CA GLN A 1 -16.69 -15.73 6.66
C GLN A 1 -16.19 -14.51 5.90
N VAL A 2 -17.05 -13.66 5.33
CA VAL A 2 -16.61 -12.39 4.70
C VAL A 2 -15.99 -11.44 5.73
N LEU A 3 -16.53 -11.40 6.95
CA LEU A 3 -16.01 -10.57 8.05
C LEU A 3 -14.59 -11.00 8.52
N GLU A 4 -14.33 -12.29 8.66
CA GLU A 4 -13.00 -12.81 9.06
C GLU A 4 -11.95 -12.59 7.97
N LEU A 5 -12.35 -12.71 6.69
CA LEU A 5 -11.48 -12.34 5.56
C LEU A 5 -11.18 -10.84 5.57
N LEU A 6 -12.17 -10.01 5.92
CA LEU A 6 -12.02 -8.57 6.04
C LEU A 6 -11.07 -8.16 7.18
N GLU A 7 -11.03 -8.93 8.28
CA GLU A 7 -10.06 -8.75 9.37
C GLU A 7 -8.63 -9.13 8.98
N CYS A 8 -8.45 -10.07 8.04
CA CYS A 8 -7.13 -10.47 7.55
C CYS A 8 -6.51 -9.48 6.55
N ILE A 9 -7.32 -8.62 5.92
CA ILE A 9 -6.87 -7.64 4.91
C ILE A 9 -5.95 -6.55 5.50
N PRO A 10 -6.28 -5.87 6.62
CA PRO A 10 -5.44 -4.81 7.17
C PRO A 10 -4.02 -5.24 7.57
N PRO A 11 -3.76 -6.38 8.25
CA PRO A 11 -2.39 -6.79 8.55
C PRO A 11 -1.59 -7.18 7.30
N LEU A 12 -2.26 -7.74 6.30
CA LEU A 12 -1.64 -8.11 5.02
C LEU A 12 -1.24 -6.85 4.22
N LEU A 13 -2.12 -5.84 4.20
CA LEU A 13 -1.85 -4.54 3.59
C LEU A 13 -0.71 -3.81 4.32
N LEU A 14 -0.71 -3.83 5.65
CA LEU A 14 0.35 -3.23 6.46
C LEU A 14 1.71 -3.88 6.19
N LEU A 15 1.76 -5.22 6.10
CA LEU A 15 2.98 -5.96 5.76
C LEU A 15 3.49 -5.58 4.36
N LEU A 16 2.61 -5.52 3.36
CA LEU A 16 2.98 -5.13 2.00
C LEU A 16 3.51 -3.69 1.93
N LEU A 17 2.86 -2.77 2.65
CA LEU A 17 3.29 -1.37 2.73
C LEU A 17 4.64 -1.23 3.44
N ALA A 18 4.85 -1.93 4.55
CA ALA A 18 6.13 -1.92 5.28
C ALA A 18 7.28 -2.46 4.42
N CYS A 19 7.09 -3.63 3.80
CA CYS A 19 8.09 -4.21 2.89
C CYS A 19 8.39 -3.31 1.68
N GLY A 20 7.35 -2.67 1.11
CA GLY A 20 7.51 -1.72 0.02
C GLY A 20 8.28 -0.46 0.46
N LEU A 21 8.01 0.05 1.65
CA LEU A 21 8.71 1.19 2.22
C LEU A 21 10.18 0.87 2.49
N ASP A 22 10.48 -0.29 3.07
CA ASP A 22 11.87 -0.72 3.31
C ASP A 22 12.65 -0.88 2.00
N HIS A 23 12.03 -1.47 0.97
CA HIS A 23 12.67 -1.61 -0.35
C HIS A 23 12.92 -0.24 -1.00
N THR A 24 11.95 0.67 -0.94
CA THR A 24 12.11 2.01 -1.54
C THR A 24 13.15 2.82 -0.79
N LEU A 25 13.17 2.78 0.55
CA LEU A 25 14.22 3.40 1.36
C LEU A 25 15.60 2.83 1.02
N PHE A 26 15.74 1.50 0.97
CA PHE A 26 17.01 0.86 0.61
C PHE A 26 17.51 1.29 -0.78
N SER A 27 16.62 1.26 -1.79
CA SER A 27 16.96 1.72 -3.14
C SER A 27 17.35 3.20 -3.14
N MET A 28 16.59 4.07 -2.48
CA MET A 28 16.89 5.50 -2.44
C MET A 28 18.24 5.77 -1.77
N LEU A 29 18.52 5.16 -0.62
CA LEU A 29 19.81 5.31 0.05
C LEU A 29 20.97 4.74 -0.81
N SER A 30 20.77 3.65 -1.54
CA SER A 30 21.80 3.11 -2.44
C SER A 30 22.07 4.01 -3.65
N ILE A 31 21.04 4.62 -4.22
CA ILE A 31 21.15 5.56 -5.34
C ILE A 31 21.85 6.84 -4.86
N ILE A 32 21.49 7.34 -3.68
CA ILE A 32 22.14 8.50 -3.06
C ILE A 32 23.62 8.19 -2.81
N GLN A 33 23.97 7.00 -2.32
CA GLN A 33 25.37 6.61 -2.14
C GLN A 33 26.14 6.58 -3.47
N GLN A 34 25.53 6.05 -4.53
CA GLN A 34 26.17 5.89 -5.84
C GLN A 34 26.35 7.21 -6.58
N HIS A 35 25.44 8.18 -6.39
CA HIS A 35 25.52 9.51 -7.03
C HIS A 35 26.16 10.60 -6.16
N SER A 36 26.21 10.42 -4.83
CA SER A 36 26.84 11.38 -3.91
C SER A 36 28.32 11.10 -3.64
N PHE A 37 28.89 10.04 -4.23
CA PHE A 37 30.34 9.81 -4.19
C PHE A 37 31.04 10.82 -5.10
N VAL A 38 31.31 12.01 -4.57
CA VAL A 38 32.09 13.05 -5.25
C VAL A 38 33.46 13.13 -4.59
N GLN A 39 34.48 12.59 -5.27
CA GLN A 39 35.87 12.79 -4.91
C GLN A 39 36.34 14.12 -5.50
N TYR A 40 36.21 15.21 -4.74
CA TYR A 40 36.78 16.50 -5.12
C TYR A 40 38.28 16.49 -4.82
N SER A 41 39.11 16.14 -5.79
CA SER A 41 40.55 16.44 -5.74
C SER A 41 40.73 17.93 -6.04
N PHE A 42 40.65 18.78 -5.02
CA PHE A 42 40.89 20.22 -5.14
C PHE A 42 42.40 20.47 -5.33
N ARG A 43 42.91 20.28 -6.56
CA ARG A 43 44.24 20.77 -6.95
C ARG A 43 44.14 22.24 -7.33
N SER A 44 44.18 23.13 -6.34
CA SER A 44 44.35 24.57 -6.57
C SER A 44 45.85 24.90 -6.61
N SER A 45 46.45 24.91 -7.79
CA SER A 45 47.82 25.39 -8.00
C SER A 45 47.84 26.93 -8.11
N HIS A 46 47.61 27.64 -7.00
CA HIS A 46 47.85 29.09 -6.96
C HIS A 46 49.31 29.38 -6.63
N HIS A 47 50.15 29.53 -7.66
CA HIS A 47 51.49 30.09 -7.53
C HIS A 47 51.40 31.60 -7.26
N LEU A 48 51.21 31.98 -6.01
CA LEU A 48 51.35 33.37 -5.55
C LEU A 48 52.80 33.64 -5.13
N ALA A 49 53.62 34.08 -6.08
CA ALA A 49 54.97 34.57 -5.81
C ALA A 49 54.92 36.06 -5.42
N VAL A 50 54.94 36.36 -4.13
CA VAL A 50 54.94 37.73 -3.61
C VAL A 50 56.38 38.18 -3.36
N ASN A 51 56.92 39.01 -4.25
CA ASN A 51 58.24 39.61 -4.09
C ASN A 51 58.13 40.95 -3.35
N VAL A 52 58.55 40.99 -2.08
CA VAL A 52 58.57 42.23 -1.28
C VAL A 52 59.87 42.99 -1.57
N THR A 53 59.80 44.16 -2.20
CA THR A 53 60.96 45.05 -2.42
C THR A 53 60.96 46.19 -1.39
N GLY A 54 62.06 46.36 -0.66
CA GLY A 54 62.21 47.35 0.41
C GLY A 54 63.06 46.87 1.59
N THR A 55 63.80 47.79 2.20
CA THR A 55 64.69 47.56 3.37
C THR A 55 64.06 47.99 4.71
N SER A 56 62.76 48.30 4.73
CA SER A 56 62.05 48.69 5.95
C SER A 56 61.86 47.50 6.91
N LEU A 57 61.73 47.79 8.21
CA LEU A 57 61.52 46.77 9.25
C LEU A 57 60.26 45.92 8.98
N MET A 58 59.19 46.52 8.45
CA MET A 58 57.98 45.79 8.03
C MET A 58 58.23 44.85 6.86
N ALA A 59 59.07 45.24 5.89
CA ALA A 59 59.45 44.38 4.78
C ALA A 59 60.30 43.18 5.26
N GLN A 60 61.15 43.36 6.27
CA GLN A 60 61.91 42.25 6.88
C GLN A 60 61.01 41.27 7.66
N LEU A 61 60.01 41.77 8.39
CA LEU A 61 59.03 40.93 9.08
C LEU A 61 58.22 40.10 8.08
N LEU A 62 57.66 40.74 7.05
CA LEU A 62 56.89 40.05 6.01
C LEU A 62 57.74 39.01 5.26
N ARG A 63 59.00 39.32 4.96
CA ARG A 63 59.92 38.38 4.28
C ARG A 63 60.27 37.18 5.17
N SER A 64 60.36 37.36 6.49
CA SER A 64 60.59 36.29 7.47
C SER A 64 59.36 35.40 7.66
N THR A 65 58.16 35.99 7.70
CA THR A 65 56.89 35.25 7.80
C THR A 65 56.59 34.50 6.50
N ILE A 66 56.85 35.10 5.34
CA ILE A 66 56.64 34.44 4.03
C ILE A 66 57.70 33.36 3.80
N GLY A 67 58.97 33.58 4.18
CA GLY A 67 60.05 32.60 4.02
C GLY A 67 59.86 31.32 4.84
N THR A 68 59.20 31.43 6.00
CA THR A 68 58.84 30.26 6.84
C THR A 68 57.61 29.51 6.31
N LEU A 69 56.71 30.21 5.60
CA LEU A 69 55.54 29.61 4.94
C LEU A 69 55.86 29.05 3.54
N ASN A 70 56.93 29.52 2.90
CA ASN A 70 57.36 29.10 1.55
C ASN A 70 57.90 27.65 1.48
N THR A 71 58.07 26.99 2.63
CA THR A 71 58.65 25.63 2.70
C THR A 71 57.70 24.59 3.30
N SER A 72 56.45 24.95 3.63
CA SER A 72 55.53 24.00 4.27
C SER A 72 54.07 24.35 4.05
N SER A 73 53.54 24.03 2.88
CA SER A 73 52.16 23.51 2.74
C SER A 73 51.88 23.17 1.27
N ASP A 74 52.45 22.08 0.77
CA ASP A 74 51.71 21.29 -0.23
C ASP A 74 50.59 20.57 0.56
N THR A 75 49.58 21.33 0.98
CA THR A 75 48.41 20.77 1.63
C THR A 75 47.52 20.20 0.54
N GLN A 76 47.82 18.98 0.13
CA GLN A 76 46.83 18.13 -0.53
C GLN A 76 45.73 17.84 0.49
N LEU A 77 44.78 18.76 0.58
CA LEU A 77 43.53 18.55 1.29
C LEU A 77 42.69 17.59 0.45
N GLU A 78 42.94 16.30 0.61
CA GLU A 78 42.04 15.22 0.21
C GLU A 78 40.78 15.31 1.11
N THR A 79 39.89 16.27 0.83
CA THR A 79 38.61 16.37 1.53
C THR A 79 37.65 15.35 0.93
N SER A 80 37.70 14.12 1.45
CA SER A 80 36.72 13.08 1.11
C SER A 80 35.40 13.34 1.86
N ASN A 81 34.28 13.44 1.15
CA ASN A 81 32.94 13.54 1.75
C ASN A 81 32.47 12.25 2.45
N LEU A 82 33.35 11.26 2.64
CA LEU A 82 33.08 9.97 3.27
C LEU A 82 32.50 10.10 4.69
N ALA A 83 32.93 11.11 5.45
CA ALA A 83 32.43 11.36 6.82
C ALA A 83 31.01 11.93 6.85
N CYS A 84 30.56 12.55 5.75
CA CYS A 84 29.25 13.17 5.61
C CYS A 84 28.26 12.31 4.82
N LEU A 85 28.72 11.23 4.19
CA LEU A 85 27.86 10.30 3.47
C LEU A 85 27.06 9.47 4.48
N PRO A 86 25.72 9.45 4.38
CA PRO A 86 24.91 8.54 5.18
C PRO A 86 25.32 7.11 4.81
N GLN A 87 25.98 6.40 5.73
CA GLN A 87 26.26 4.98 5.55
C GLN A 87 24.94 4.22 5.61
N PRO A 88 24.47 3.60 4.52
CA PRO A 88 23.28 2.79 4.56
C PRO A 88 23.58 1.55 5.42
N ARG A 89 23.29 1.62 6.71
CA ARG A 89 23.23 0.43 7.55
C ARG A 89 21.95 -0.30 7.21
N GLY A 90 22.03 -1.13 6.17
CA GLY A 90 21.02 -2.13 5.90
C GLY A 90 20.87 -3.03 7.11
N MET A 91 19.63 -3.33 7.48
CA MET A 91 19.33 -4.36 8.48
C MET A 91 20.05 -5.65 8.07
N THR A 92 20.80 -6.24 8.99
CA THR A 92 21.51 -7.49 8.67
C THR A 92 20.50 -8.55 8.27
N ARG A 93 20.91 -9.48 7.39
CA ARG A 93 20.02 -10.54 6.88
C ARG A 93 19.34 -11.33 8.00
N GLN A 94 20.01 -11.45 9.15
CA GLN A 94 19.44 -12.07 10.35
C GLN A 94 18.31 -11.25 10.97
N GLN A 95 18.49 -9.93 11.13
CA GLN A 95 17.45 -9.04 11.66
C GLN A 95 16.21 -8.98 10.76
N TYR A 96 16.40 -9.08 9.44
CA TYR A 96 15.29 -9.17 8.50
C TYR A 96 14.50 -10.48 8.70
N VAL A 97 15.19 -11.60 8.85
CA VAL A 97 14.56 -12.90 9.10
C VAL A 97 13.82 -12.89 10.44
N GLU A 98 14.44 -12.38 11.51
CA GLU A 98 13.79 -12.31 12.83
C GLU A 98 12.53 -11.45 12.84
N THR A 99 12.46 -10.41 12.00
CA THR A 99 11.32 -9.50 11.94
C THR A 99 10.24 -10.00 10.98
N CYS A 100 10.61 -10.50 9.81
CA CYS A 100 9.66 -10.97 8.79
C CYS A 100 9.07 -12.35 9.09
N LEU A 101 9.82 -13.25 9.73
CA LEU A 101 9.37 -14.60 10.04
C LEU A 101 8.12 -14.63 10.95
N PRO A 102 8.05 -13.93 12.10
CA PRO A 102 6.84 -13.93 12.93
C PRO A 102 5.64 -13.30 12.21
N LEU A 103 5.88 -12.29 11.36
CA LEU A 103 4.82 -11.66 10.55
C LEU A 103 4.26 -12.62 9.49
N ALA A 104 5.14 -13.36 8.80
CA ALA A 104 4.74 -14.39 7.85
C ALA A 104 3.98 -15.54 8.54
N VAL A 105 4.43 -15.96 9.71
CA VAL A 105 3.76 -16.99 10.53
C VAL A 105 2.37 -16.52 10.94
N LEU A 106 2.21 -15.26 11.37
CA LEU A 106 0.91 -14.70 11.73
C LEU A 106 -0.07 -14.76 10.55
N VAL A 107 0.36 -14.33 9.36
CA VAL A 107 -0.45 -14.41 8.13
C VAL A 107 -0.82 -15.86 7.81
N LEU A 108 0.12 -16.80 7.92
CA LEU A 108 -0.13 -18.22 7.69
C LEU A 108 -1.17 -18.78 8.67
N LEU A 109 -1.08 -18.42 9.95
CA LEU A 109 -2.04 -18.83 10.99
C LEU A 109 -3.43 -18.27 10.72
N CYS A 110 -3.56 -17.01 10.28
CA CYS A 110 -4.83 -16.43 9.87
C CYS A 110 -5.45 -17.20 8.69
N LEU A 111 -4.66 -17.58 7.70
CA LEU A 111 -5.14 -18.42 6.58
C LEU A 111 -5.59 -19.80 7.08
N LEU A 112 -4.77 -20.46 7.90
CA LEU A 112 -5.09 -21.74 8.51
C LEU A 112 -6.39 -21.67 9.33
N GLN A 113 -6.65 -20.58 10.04
CA GLN A 113 -7.91 -20.37 10.76
C GLN A 113 -9.12 -20.39 9.81
N VAL A 114 -9.08 -19.67 8.69
CA VAL A 114 -10.16 -19.69 7.69
C VAL A 114 -10.38 -21.11 7.13
N TYR A 115 -9.31 -21.84 6.84
CA TYR A 115 -9.39 -23.20 6.32
C TYR A 115 -9.86 -24.21 7.37
N THR A 116 -9.41 -24.11 8.62
CA THR A 116 -9.85 -24.99 9.72
C THR A 116 -11.33 -24.79 10.04
N TYR A 117 -11.87 -23.57 9.97
CA TYR A 117 -13.31 -23.35 10.06
C TYR A 117 -14.10 -24.03 8.93
N ARG A 118 -13.56 -24.04 7.70
CA ARG A 118 -14.17 -24.79 6.59
C ARG A 118 -14.09 -26.30 6.82
N LEU A 119 -12.91 -26.79 7.19
CA LEU A 119 -12.66 -28.21 7.47
C LEU A 119 -13.52 -28.73 8.62
N ARG A 120 -13.73 -27.95 9.68
CA ARG A 120 -14.59 -28.33 10.82
C ARG A 120 -16.01 -28.70 10.36
N ARG A 121 -16.55 -27.98 9.38
CA ARG A 121 -17.86 -28.31 8.80
C ARG A 121 -17.81 -29.63 8.02
N VAL A 122 -16.76 -29.86 7.24
CA VAL A 122 -16.57 -31.12 6.48
C VAL A 122 -16.42 -32.31 7.42
N ILE A 123 -15.62 -32.16 8.47
CA ILE A 123 -15.41 -33.18 9.51
C ILE A 123 -16.74 -33.47 10.23
N ALA A 124 -17.48 -32.44 10.64
CA ALA A 124 -18.79 -32.62 11.27
C ALA A 124 -19.81 -33.31 10.34
N ALA A 125 -19.78 -33.01 9.04
CA ALA A 125 -20.62 -33.66 8.04
C ALA A 125 -20.25 -35.15 7.86
N PHE A 126 -18.97 -35.48 7.96
CA PHE A 126 -18.47 -36.84 7.88
C PHE A 126 -18.91 -37.69 9.09
N TYR A 127 -18.80 -37.14 10.32
CA TYR A 127 -19.19 -37.85 11.54
C TYR A 127 -20.72 -37.91 11.77
N PHE A 128 -21.48 -36.89 11.37
CA PHE A 128 -22.93 -36.81 11.62
C PHE A 128 -23.76 -36.63 10.33
N PRO A 129 -23.71 -37.59 9.38
CA PRO A 129 -24.32 -37.45 8.06
C PRO A 129 -25.84 -37.31 8.10
N LYS A 130 -26.51 -37.97 9.06
CA LYS A 130 -27.97 -37.89 9.23
C LYS A 130 -28.44 -36.46 9.56
N ARG A 131 -27.71 -35.73 10.42
CA ARG A 131 -28.05 -34.35 10.82
C ARG A 131 -27.75 -33.36 9.70
N GLU A 132 -26.61 -33.49 9.01
CA GLU A 132 -26.25 -32.60 7.89
C GLU A 132 -27.22 -32.78 6.71
N LYS A 133 -27.59 -34.02 6.36
CA LYS A 133 -28.56 -34.28 5.28
C LYS A 133 -29.90 -33.60 5.54
N SER A 134 -30.41 -33.66 6.78
CA SER A 134 -31.66 -32.97 7.15
C SER A 134 -31.56 -31.46 6.99
N ARG A 135 -30.46 -30.83 7.44
CA ARG A 135 -30.22 -29.39 7.26
C ARG A 135 -30.13 -29.00 5.79
N VAL A 136 -29.39 -29.77 4.99
CA VAL A 136 -29.25 -29.52 3.54
C VAL A 136 -30.60 -29.65 2.84
N LEU A 137 -31.40 -30.68 3.15
CA LEU A 137 -32.72 -30.87 2.55
C LEU A 137 -33.67 -29.73 2.92
N TYR A 138 -33.64 -29.28 4.17
CA TYR A 138 -34.40 -28.12 4.63
C TYR A 138 -33.99 -26.86 3.85
N PHE A 139 -32.69 -26.60 3.74
CA PHE A 139 -32.17 -25.42 3.06
C PHE A 139 -32.50 -25.44 1.56
N TYR A 140 -32.36 -26.60 0.92
CA TYR A 140 -32.73 -26.83 -0.47
C TYR A 140 -34.22 -26.52 -0.70
N ASN A 141 -35.11 -27.10 0.11
CA ASN A 141 -36.55 -26.85 0.01
C ASN A 141 -36.89 -25.38 0.25
N LYS A 142 -36.19 -24.71 1.17
CA LYS A 142 -36.37 -23.28 1.43
C LYS A 142 -35.98 -22.44 0.22
N LEU A 143 -34.83 -22.70 -0.40
CA LEU A 143 -34.39 -22.01 -1.63
C LEU A 143 -35.35 -22.27 -2.79
N LEU A 144 -35.81 -23.50 -2.95
CA LEU A 144 -36.75 -23.87 -4.00
C LEU A 144 -38.08 -23.10 -3.83
N ARG A 145 -38.62 -23.02 -2.61
CA ARG A 145 -39.81 -22.22 -2.31
C ARG A 145 -39.59 -20.73 -2.56
N GLN A 146 -38.43 -20.19 -2.20
CA GLN A 146 -38.09 -18.79 -2.49
C GLN A 146 -38.08 -18.51 -4.00
N ARG A 147 -37.46 -19.37 -4.80
CA ARG A 147 -37.44 -19.25 -6.27
C ARG A 147 -38.84 -19.36 -6.86
N HIS A 148 -39.64 -20.33 -6.44
CA HIS A 148 -41.01 -20.49 -6.91
C HIS A 148 -41.85 -19.25 -6.58
N ASN A 149 -41.75 -18.75 -5.35
CA ASN A 149 -42.46 -17.53 -4.94
C ASN A 149 -41.99 -16.30 -5.73
N PHE A 150 -40.70 -16.18 -6.02
CA PHE A 150 -40.16 -15.10 -6.84
C PHE A 150 -40.74 -15.15 -8.26
N VAL A 151 -40.69 -16.30 -8.93
CA VAL A 151 -41.24 -16.49 -10.28
C VAL A 151 -42.74 -16.20 -10.29
N ARG A 152 -43.50 -16.73 -9.32
CA ARG A 152 -44.94 -16.47 -9.21
C ARG A 152 -45.25 -14.99 -9.00
N ARG A 153 -44.43 -14.27 -8.22
CA ARG A 153 -44.56 -12.82 -8.04
C ARG A 153 -44.27 -12.07 -9.35
N GLN A 154 -43.20 -12.44 -10.07
CA GLN A 154 -42.86 -11.84 -11.36
C GLN A 154 -43.96 -12.06 -12.41
N GLN A 155 -44.47 -13.29 -12.52
CA GLN A 155 -45.60 -13.61 -13.42
C GLN A 155 -46.85 -12.78 -13.09
N LYS A 156 -47.17 -12.61 -11.80
CA LYS A 156 -48.27 -11.73 -11.38
C LYS A 156 -48.02 -10.26 -11.73
N ARG A 157 -46.78 -9.77 -11.62
CA ARG A 157 -46.40 -8.41 -12.04
C ARG A 157 -46.59 -8.23 -13.55
N ILE A 158 -46.10 -9.16 -14.36
CA ILE A 158 -46.25 -9.14 -15.82
C ILE A 158 -47.73 -9.23 -16.22
N ALA A 159 -48.51 -10.14 -15.62
CA ALA A 159 -49.94 -10.26 -15.90
C ALA A 159 -50.73 -8.99 -15.51
N ARG A 160 -50.36 -8.32 -14.41
CA ARG A 160 -50.92 -7.02 -14.03
C ARG A 160 -50.55 -5.93 -15.03
N GLN A 161 -49.30 -5.86 -15.46
CA GLN A 161 -48.86 -4.91 -16.49
C GLN A 161 -49.55 -5.15 -17.84
N ALA A 162 -49.72 -6.40 -18.25
CA ALA A 162 -50.44 -6.75 -19.48
C ALA A 162 -51.94 -6.39 -19.40
N ARG A 163 -52.56 -6.54 -18.23
CA ARG A 163 -53.95 -6.06 -17.99
C ARG A 163 -54.04 -4.54 -17.91
N GLN A 164 -53.01 -3.88 -17.39
CA GLN A 164 -52.84 -2.42 -17.41
C GLN A 164 -52.25 -1.94 -18.74
N GLN A 165 -52.74 -2.47 -19.89
CA GLN A 165 -52.45 -1.81 -21.16
C GLN A 165 -52.83 -0.33 -21.01
N PRO A 166 -51.89 0.61 -21.20
CA PRO A 166 -52.18 2.01 -20.99
C PRO A 166 -53.16 2.42 -22.08
N GLY A 167 -54.38 2.79 -21.69
CA GLY A 167 -55.19 3.63 -22.57
C GLY A 167 -54.37 4.87 -22.93
N MET A 168 -54.50 5.37 -24.16
CA MET A 168 -53.76 6.51 -24.74
C MET A 168 -53.46 7.65 -23.74
N ARG A 169 -54.37 7.91 -22.80
CA ARG A 169 -54.29 8.90 -21.72
C ARG A 169 -53.17 8.66 -20.69
N THR A 170 -52.81 7.41 -20.36
CA THR A 170 -51.78 7.08 -19.35
C THR A 170 -50.35 7.24 -19.90
N LEU A 171 -50.18 7.08 -21.21
CA LEU A 171 -48.91 7.34 -21.91
C LEU A 171 -48.57 8.83 -21.91
N LEU A 172 -49.56 9.70 -22.11
CA LEU A 172 -49.41 11.17 -22.04
C LEU A 172 -48.96 11.64 -20.65
N LEU A 173 -49.59 11.14 -19.57
CA LEU A 173 -49.20 11.50 -18.20
C LEU A 173 -47.78 11.04 -17.84
N ARG A 174 -47.34 9.88 -18.36
CA ARG A 174 -45.99 9.32 -18.12
C ARG A 174 -44.89 10.08 -18.85
N TRP A 175 -45.22 10.78 -19.92
CA TRP A 175 -44.29 11.64 -20.66
C TRP A 175 -44.12 13.00 -19.98
N CYS A 176 -45.14 13.47 -19.26
CA CYS A 176 -45.14 14.75 -18.55
C CYS A 176 -44.31 14.73 -17.24
N CYS A 177 -44.14 13.55 -16.60
CA CYS A 177 -43.37 13.42 -15.35
C CYS A 177 -42.24 12.37 -15.46
N PRO A 178 -40.98 12.76 -15.67
CA PRO A 178 -39.86 11.84 -15.77
C PRO A 178 -39.50 11.17 -14.43
N ARG A 179 -38.95 9.96 -14.55
CA ARG A 179 -38.64 8.92 -13.55
C ARG A 179 -37.74 9.32 -12.35
N TRP A 180 -37.33 10.58 -12.22
CA TRP A 180 -36.32 11.00 -11.24
C TRP A 180 -36.85 11.15 -9.81
N LEU A 181 -38.17 11.27 -9.62
CA LEU A 181 -38.79 11.43 -8.29
C LEU A 181 -39.28 10.12 -7.64
N ARG A 182 -38.95 8.94 -8.19
CA ARG A 182 -39.52 7.67 -7.70
C ARG A 182 -38.44 6.70 -7.23
N GLN A 183 -37.80 7.04 -6.11
CA GLN A 183 -37.12 6.03 -5.29
C GLN A 183 -38.20 5.10 -4.73
N SER A 184 -38.19 3.85 -5.15
CA SER A 184 -39.12 2.83 -4.66
C SER A 184 -38.34 1.57 -4.30
N CYS A 185 -38.71 0.96 -3.19
CA CYS A 185 -38.02 -0.21 -2.65
C CYS A 185 -38.15 -1.39 -3.63
N THR A 186 -37.02 -1.98 -4.02
CA THR A 186 -36.92 -3.08 -5.01
C THR A 186 -37.67 -4.36 -4.60
N VAL A 187 -38.10 -4.45 -3.33
CA VAL A 187 -38.87 -5.58 -2.79
C VAL A 187 -40.39 -5.32 -2.82
N CYS A 188 -40.82 -4.05 -2.70
CA CYS A 188 -42.21 -3.71 -2.38
C CYS A 188 -42.89 -2.75 -3.39
N ASP A 189 -42.15 -2.03 -4.24
CA ASP A 189 -42.66 -0.99 -5.16
C ASP A 189 -43.60 0.06 -4.49
N ALA A 190 -43.53 0.19 -3.16
CA ALA A 190 -44.18 1.25 -2.42
C ALA A 190 -43.31 2.52 -2.48
N PRO A 191 -43.91 3.72 -2.62
CA PRO A 191 -43.17 4.96 -2.42
C PRO A 191 -42.72 5.02 -0.96
N GLU A 192 -41.47 5.41 -0.72
CA GLU A 192 -41.01 5.66 0.65
C GLU A 192 -41.71 6.93 1.16
N THR A 193 -42.48 6.78 2.23
CA THR A 193 -43.14 7.87 2.97
C THR A 193 -42.19 8.49 3.96
#